data_AF-A0A8F7PYL4-F1
#
_entry.id   AF-A0A8F7PYL4-F1
#
_cell.length_a   1.000
_cell.length_b   1.000
_cell.length_c   1.000
_cell.angle_alpha   90.00
_cell.angle_beta   90.00
_cell.angle_gamma   90.00
#
_symmetry.space_group_name_H-M   'P 1'
#
loop_
_entity.id
_entity.type
_entity.pdbx_description
1 polymer ?
#
loop_
_entity_poly.entity_id
_entity_poly.type
_entity_poly.pdbx_seq_one_letter_code
_entity_poly.pdbx_strand_id
1 'polypeptide(L)'
;MTGMRHVADAGGRLAPRARRGLANLARIRGDFPTALAAIPSLGWEGRHHRVLAHIHFPHGDIDRAATAFETARTEAEEHNAPGERAIAQTLLALVTAFTDPVRADDELTLAHQLLDQLDQRATVLYARVAALVRDAGTDRDVTHRATVLRTEATTAGLPWILPLLETALAFHHAVRGAHDDLTATLGRLREATANGDFAYYVNIAAAMGDLPQPAGPAVQWLDSEAAVRTRWRALVTARQQHLHA
;
A
#
# COMPACT_ATOMS: atom_id res chain seq x y z
N MET A 1 -4.16 -19.49 12.69
CA MET A 1 -3.22 -18.63 13.45
C MET A 1 -2.38 -19.40 14.46
N THR A 2 -2.95 -20.42 15.14
CA THR A 2 -2.28 -21.21 16.20
C THR A 2 -0.95 -21.84 15.76
N GLY A 3 -0.87 -22.43 14.56
CA GLY A 3 0.37 -23.02 14.07
C GLY A 3 1.50 -22.00 13.82
N MET A 4 1.17 -20.80 13.33
CA MET A 4 2.17 -19.76 13.07
C MET A 4 2.68 -19.13 14.39
N ARG A 5 1.81 -18.99 15.39
CA ARG A 5 2.22 -18.58 16.75
C ARG A 5 3.18 -19.60 17.36
N HIS A 6 2.84 -20.88 17.30
CA HIS A 6 3.71 -21.95 17.79
C HIS A 6 5.11 -21.93 17.13
N VAL A 7 5.19 -21.72 15.81
CA VAL A 7 6.49 -21.60 15.11
C VAL A 7 7.26 -20.33 15.51
N ALA A 8 6.56 -19.22 15.74
CA ALA A 8 7.19 -17.98 16.20
C ALA A 8 7.76 -18.10 17.63
N ASP A 9 7.04 -18.81 18.50
CA ASP A 9 7.37 -19.02 19.92
C ASP A 9 8.47 -20.07 20.10
N ALA A 10 8.45 -21.14 19.28
CA ALA A 10 9.45 -22.21 19.33
C ALA A 10 10.86 -21.77 18.88
N GLY A 11 10.98 -20.62 18.21
CA GLY A 11 12.26 -20.10 17.71
C GLY A 11 12.80 -20.83 16.47
N GLY A 12 14.07 -20.61 16.16
CA GLY A 12 14.76 -21.23 15.02
C GLY A 12 14.52 -20.55 13.66
N ARG A 13 15.00 -21.19 12.58
CA ARG A 13 15.14 -20.60 11.23
C ARG A 13 13.84 -20.06 10.63
N LEU A 14 12.68 -20.60 11.01
CA LEU A 14 11.38 -20.17 10.48
C LEU A 14 10.69 -19.10 11.33
N ALA A 15 11.16 -18.86 12.56
CA ALA A 15 10.51 -17.94 13.49
C ALA A 15 10.42 -16.50 12.97
N PRO A 16 11.47 -15.90 12.35
CA PRO A 16 11.36 -14.55 11.79
C PRO A 16 10.27 -14.43 10.71
N ARG A 17 10.16 -15.45 9.85
CA ARG A 17 9.12 -15.51 8.80
C ARG A 17 7.71 -15.66 9.41
N ALA A 18 7.58 -16.45 10.47
CA ALA A 18 6.32 -16.62 11.19
C ALA A 18 5.90 -15.32 11.89
N ARG A 19 6.81 -14.63 12.58
CA ARG A 19 6.55 -13.32 13.21
C ARG A 19 6.15 -12.27 12.18
N ARG A 20 6.84 -12.21 11.04
CA ARG A 20 6.45 -11.34 9.92
C ARG A 20 5.05 -11.67 9.41
N GLY A 21 4.71 -12.95 9.31
CA GLY A 21 3.36 -13.40 8.94
C GLY A 21 2.30 -12.93 9.92
N LEU A 22 2.56 -13.01 11.23
CA LEU A 22 1.65 -12.53 12.27
C LEU A 22 1.49 -11.01 12.24
N ALA A 23 2.59 -10.25 12.07
CA ALA A 23 2.55 -8.80 11.93
C ALA A 23 1.72 -8.37 10.71
N ASN A 24 1.91 -9.06 9.57
CA ASN A 24 1.10 -8.83 8.38
C ASN A 24 -0.38 -9.17 8.60
N LEU A 25 -0.70 -10.25 9.30
CA LEU A 25 -2.09 -10.62 9.59
C LEU A 25 -2.78 -9.60 10.52
N ALA A 26 -2.06 -9.03 11.49
CA ALA A 26 -2.57 -7.96 12.33
C ALA A 26 -2.89 -6.72 11.48
N ARG A 27 -1.91 -6.29 10.66
CA ARG A 27 -2.07 -5.18 9.72
C ARG A 27 -3.23 -5.39 8.75
N ILE A 28 -3.35 -6.57 8.14
CA ILE A 28 -4.44 -6.93 7.21
C ILE A 28 -5.81 -6.72 7.87
N ARG A 29 -5.94 -7.01 9.16
CA ARG A 29 -7.17 -6.81 9.93
C ARG A 29 -7.37 -5.39 10.48
N GLY A 30 -6.46 -4.47 10.17
CA GLY A 30 -6.50 -3.11 10.72
C GLY A 30 -6.09 -3.00 12.19
N ASP A 31 -5.38 -4.00 12.73
CA ASP A 31 -4.76 -3.95 14.05
C ASP A 31 -3.30 -3.47 13.92
N PHE A 32 -3.14 -2.16 13.76
CA PHE A 32 -1.83 -1.53 13.58
C PHE A 32 -0.98 -1.52 14.86
N PRO A 33 -1.53 -1.35 16.08
CA PRO A 33 -0.76 -1.48 17.33
C PRO A 33 -0.08 -2.84 17.46
N THR A 34 -0.79 -3.95 17.21
CA THR A 34 -0.19 -5.29 17.26
C THR A 34 0.86 -5.48 16.18
N ALA A 35 0.62 -4.98 14.96
CA ALA A 35 1.60 -5.04 13.88
C ALA A 35 2.88 -4.26 14.22
N LEU A 36 2.76 -3.08 14.82
CA LEU A 36 3.88 -2.23 15.22
C LEU A 36 4.67 -2.85 16.37
N ALA A 37 3.99 -3.39 17.38
CA ALA A 37 4.63 -4.04 18.53
C ALA A 37 5.50 -5.25 18.12
N ALA A 38 5.22 -5.88 16.98
CA ALA A 38 6.00 -6.99 16.47
C ALA A 38 7.35 -6.56 15.85
N ILE A 39 7.49 -5.30 15.39
CA ILE A 39 8.64 -4.81 14.62
C ILE A 39 10.00 -5.12 15.27
N PRO A 40 10.23 -4.86 16.58
CA PRO A 40 11.53 -5.12 17.21
C PRO A 40 11.97 -6.59 17.16
N SER A 41 11.01 -7.52 17.01
CA SER A 41 11.27 -8.97 16.98
C SER A 41 11.56 -9.54 15.60
N LEU A 42 11.44 -8.72 14.55
CA LEU A 42 11.53 -9.16 13.16
C LEU A 42 12.97 -9.20 12.64
N GLY A 43 13.75 -8.14 12.89
CA GLY A 43 15.05 -7.97 12.28
C GLY A 43 15.02 -8.01 10.74
N TRP A 44 16.21 -8.06 10.14
CA TRP A 44 16.40 -8.15 8.69
C TRP A 44 15.65 -9.33 8.07
N GLU A 45 15.72 -10.51 8.69
CA GLU A 45 15.08 -11.75 8.21
C GLU A 45 13.56 -11.62 8.19
N GLY A 46 13.00 -10.88 9.13
CA GLY A 46 11.59 -10.52 9.20
C GLY A 46 11.20 -9.28 8.38
N ARG A 47 12.16 -8.66 7.67
CA ARG A 47 11.96 -7.46 6.83
C ARG A 47 11.39 -6.27 7.62
N HIS A 48 11.96 -5.98 8.79
CA HIS A 48 11.39 -4.99 9.73
C HIS A 48 11.10 -3.63 9.07
N HIS A 49 11.99 -3.11 8.23
CA HIS A 49 11.81 -1.80 7.59
C HIS A 49 10.63 -1.80 6.62
N ARG A 50 10.48 -2.86 5.82
CA ARG A 50 9.32 -2.98 4.92
C ARG A 50 8.00 -3.14 5.67
N VAL A 51 7.99 -3.92 6.75
CA VAL A 51 6.76 -4.05 7.56
C VAL A 51 6.41 -2.71 8.21
N LEU A 52 7.39 -1.96 8.69
CA LEU A 52 7.21 -0.61 9.23
C LEU A 52 6.61 0.34 8.18
N ALA A 53 7.14 0.32 6.94
CA ALA A 53 6.60 1.12 5.85
C ALA A 53 5.13 0.79 5.54
N HIS A 54 4.79 -0.51 5.51
CA HIS A 54 3.40 -0.95 5.34
C HIS A 54 2.47 -0.56 6.48
N ILE A 55 2.99 -0.25 7.68
CA ILE A 55 2.21 0.26 8.81
C ILE A 55 1.98 1.77 8.65
N HIS A 56 2.99 2.54 8.24
CA HIS A 56 2.87 4.00 8.08
C HIS A 56 1.99 4.38 6.89
N PHE A 57 2.06 3.67 5.78
CA PHE A 57 1.32 4.01 4.56
C PHE A 57 -0.19 4.17 4.78
N PRO A 58 -0.92 3.23 5.41
CA PRO A 58 -2.36 3.38 5.67
C PRO A 58 -2.75 4.61 6.51
N HIS A 59 -1.82 5.17 7.28
CA HIS A 59 -2.05 6.36 8.10
C HIS A 59 -1.91 7.67 7.30
N GLY A 60 -1.61 7.60 6.00
CA GLY A 60 -1.32 8.76 5.16
C GLY A 60 0.02 9.43 5.48
N ASP A 61 0.88 8.77 6.27
CA ASP A 61 2.23 9.25 6.62
C ASP A 61 3.23 8.78 5.56
N ILE A 62 3.14 9.44 4.40
CA ILE A 62 3.90 9.05 3.20
C ILE A 62 5.40 9.23 3.41
N ASP A 63 5.83 10.28 4.12
CA ASP A 63 7.26 10.53 4.36
C ASP A 63 7.90 9.44 5.20
N ARG A 64 7.24 9.00 6.29
CA ARG A 64 7.75 7.88 7.10
C ARG A 64 7.68 6.56 6.34
N ALA A 65 6.64 6.34 5.54
CA ALA A 65 6.55 5.15 4.70
C ALA A 65 7.68 5.10 3.65
N ALA A 66 7.93 6.20 2.95
CA ALA A 66 8.99 6.32 1.96
C ALA A 66 10.37 6.10 2.59
N THR A 67 10.66 6.79 3.70
CA THR A 67 11.93 6.63 4.44
C THR A 67 12.17 5.16 4.84
N ALA A 68 11.13 4.48 5.33
CA ALA A 68 11.22 3.07 5.70
C ALA A 68 11.43 2.14 4.49
N PHE A 69 10.81 2.42 3.33
CA PHE A 69 11.07 1.67 2.10
C PHE A 69 12.47 1.92 1.53
N GLU A 70 12.96 3.16 1.58
CA GLU A 70 14.35 3.49 1.22
C GLU A 70 15.33 2.71 2.10
N THR A 71 15.10 2.72 3.42
CA THR A 71 15.96 1.98 4.35
C THR A 71 15.91 0.48 4.08
N ALA A 72 14.73 -0.08 3.79
CA ALA A 72 14.57 -1.48 3.40
C ALA A 72 15.30 -1.81 2.08
N ARG A 73 15.33 -0.88 1.12
CA ARG A 73 16.05 -1.04 -0.14
C ARG A 73 17.56 -1.07 0.09
N THR A 74 18.09 -0.14 0.88
CA THR A 74 19.51 -0.07 1.24
C THR A 74 19.94 -1.32 2.00
N GLU A 75 19.20 -1.74 3.02
CA GLU A 75 19.49 -2.97 3.78
C GLU A 75 19.46 -4.20 2.86
N ALA A 76 18.54 -4.25 1.88
CA ALA A 76 18.50 -5.33 0.90
C ALA A 76 19.69 -5.35 -0.06
N GLU A 77 20.26 -4.20 -0.38
CA GLU A 77 21.49 -4.10 -1.17
C GLU A 77 22.70 -4.59 -0.38
N GLU A 78 22.85 -4.16 0.88
CA GLU A 78 23.92 -4.61 1.79
C GLU A 78 23.93 -6.14 1.98
N HIS A 79 22.73 -6.74 2.02
CA HIS A 79 22.55 -8.18 2.14
C HIS A 79 22.54 -8.94 0.80
N ASN A 80 22.85 -8.30 -0.33
CA ASN A 80 22.83 -8.90 -1.66
C ASN A 80 21.50 -9.63 -1.98
N ALA A 81 20.38 -9.02 -1.63
CA ALA A 81 19.03 -9.57 -1.79
C ALA A 81 18.27 -8.85 -2.91
N PRO A 82 18.56 -9.12 -4.20
CA PRO A 82 18.03 -8.36 -5.34
C PRO A 82 16.49 -8.38 -5.39
N GLY A 83 15.88 -9.50 -5.04
CA GLY A 83 14.42 -9.62 -5.00
C GLY A 83 13.76 -8.76 -3.92
N GLU A 84 14.39 -8.58 -2.76
CA GLU A 84 13.86 -7.68 -1.73
C GLU A 84 14.11 -6.22 -2.10
N ARG A 85 15.28 -5.92 -2.71
CA ARG A 85 15.61 -4.59 -3.23
C ARG A 85 14.59 -4.12 -4.26
N ALA A 86 14.21 -4.98 -5.21
CA ALA A 86 13.18 -4.67 -6.22
C ALA A 86 11.80 -4.43 -5.59
N ILE A 87 11.40 -5.23 -4.60
CA ILE A 87 10.15 -5.03 -3.85
C ILE A 87 10.14 -3.68 -3.13
N ALA A 88 11.20 -3.38 -2.37
CA ALA A 88 11.31 -2.14 -1.61
C ALA A 88 11.30 -0.92 -2.55
N GLN A 89 12.06 -0.95 -3.65
CA GLN A 89 12.08 0.10 -4.67
C GLN A 89 10.69 0.34 -5.29
N THR A 90 9.99 -0.74 -5.65
CA THR A 90 8.67 -0.63 -6.27
C THR A 90 7.64 -0.03 -5.31
N LEU A 91 7.69 -0.44 -4.03
CA LEU A 91 6.79 0.09 -3.01
C LEU A 91 7.16 1.51 -2.59
N LEU A 92 8.43 1.90 -2.66
CA LEU A 92 8.86 3.29 -2.54
C LEU A 92 8.20 4.14 -3.62
N ALA A 93 8.32 3.73 -4.89
CA ALA A 93 7.68 4.41 -6.02
C ALA A 93 6.16 4.53 -5.85
N LEU A 94 5.51 3.48 -5.34
CA LEU A 94 4.08 3.48 -5.05
C LEU A 94 3.68 4.54 -4.01
N VAL A 95 4.40 4.63 -2.90
CA VAL A 95 4.01 5.57 -1.84
C VAL A 95 4.35 7.01 -2.22
N THR A 96 5.51 7.25 -2.85
CA THR A 96 5.91 8.59 -3.29
C THR A 96 4.99 9.13 -4.38
N ALA A 97 4.38 8.27 -5.21
CA ALA A 97 3.43 8.68 -6.23
C ALA A 97 2.24 9.50 -5.70
N PHE A 98 1.87 9.34 -4.42
CA PHE A 98 0.80 10.13 -3.80
C PHE A 98 1.22 11.59 -3.55
N THR A 99 2.49 11.84 -3.23
CA THR A 99 3.00 13.18 -2.88
C THR A 99 3.75 13.85 -4.03
N ASP A 100 4.58 13.10 -4.76
CA ASP A 100 5.51 13.62 -5.76
C ASP A 100 5.56 12.69 -6.99
N PRO A 101 4.80 12.99 -8.06
CA PRO A 101 4.76 12.20 -9.28
C PRO A 101 6.08 12.16 -10.04
N VAL A 102 6.85 13.25 -9.98
CA VAL A 102 8.12 13.35 -10.71
C VAL A 102 9.11 12.41 -10.06
N ARG A 103 9.26 12.50 -8.75
CA ARG A 103 10.06 11.54 -7.99
C ARG A 103 9.58 10.11 -8.22
N ALA A 104 8.27 9.87 -8.17
CA ALA A 104 7.73 8.52 -8.38
C ALA A 104 8.07 7.95 -9.77
N ASP A 105 8.22 8.79 -10.80
CA ASP A 105 8.65 8.36 -12.12
C ASP A 105 10.10 7.87 -12.15
N ASP A 106 11.00 8.59 -11.47
CA ASP A 106 12.39 8.17 -11.28
C ASP A 106 12.46 6.84 -10.50
N GLU A 107 11.70 6.73 -9.41
CA GLU A 107 11.66 5.52 -8.60
C GLU A 107 11.06 4.33 -9.38
N LEU A 108 10.08 4.57 -10.25
CA LEU A 108 9.51 3.57 -11.15
C LEU A 108 10.51 3.11 -12.22
N THR A 109 11.29 4.05 -12.78
CA THR A 109 12.33 3.73 -13.75
C THR A 109 13.35 2.76 -13.15
N LEU A 110 13.82 3.05 -11.93
CA LEU A 110 14.72 2.14 -11.21
C LEU A 110 14.02 0.82 -10.85
N ALA A 111 12.73 0.85 -10.46
CA ALA A 111 11.97 -0.37 -10.17
C ALA A 111 11.93 -1.31 -11.39
N HIS A 112 11.66 -0.81 -12.58
CA HIS A 112 11.65 -1.61 -13.82
C HIS A 112 13.02 -2.22 -14.10
N GLN A 113 14.09 -1.43 -14.03
CA GLN A 113 15.46 -1.93 -14.22
C GLN A 113 15.81 -3.07 -13.26
N LEU A 114 15.38 -2.98 -12.00
CA LEU A 114 15.59 -4.03 -11.00
C LEU A 114 14.74 -5.27 -11.25
N LEU A 115 13.55 -5.11 -11.86
CA LEU A 115 12.62 -6.20 -12.14
C LEU A 115 12.93 -6.95 -13.43
N ASP A 116 13.65 -6.35 -14.39
CA ASP A 116 13.93 -6.93 -15.72
C ASP A 116 14.53 -8.34 -15.68
N GLN A 117 15.25 -8.68 -14.60
CA GLN A 117 15.90 -9.99 -14.43
C GLN A 117 15.19 -10.90 -13.41
N LEU A 118 14.01 -10.51 -12.91
CA LEU A 118 13.34 -11.20 -11.81
C LEU A 118 11.94 -11.68 -12.22
N ASP A 119 11.62 -12.92 -11.88
CA ASP A 119 10.24 -13.41 -11.93
C ASP A 119 9.50 -13.01 -10.64
N GLN A 120 9.01 -11.78 -10.60
CA GLN A 120 8.25 -11.22 -9.48
C GLN A 120 6.94 -10.59 -9.95
N ARG A 121 6.03 -11.42 -10.49
CA ARG A 121 4.74 -10.97 -11.03
C ARG A 121 3.94 -10.05 -10.09
N ALA A 122 3.90 -10.34 -8.79
CA ALA A 122 3.23 -9.49 -7.82
C ALA A 122 3.86 -8.09 -7.70
N THR A 123 5.19 -8.01 -7.76
CA THR A 123 5.92 -6.73 -7.73
C THR A 123 5.68 -5.93 -9.01
N VAL A 124 5.63 -6.58 -10.17
CA VAL A 124 5.27 -5.94 -11.44
C VAL A 124 3.86 -5.32 -11.35
N LEU A 125 2.90 -6.01 -10.74
CA LEU A 125 1.57 -5.44 -10.52
C LEU A 125 1.60 -4.22 -9.59
N TYR A 126 2.43 -4.21 -8.53
CA TYR A 126 2.61 -3.02 -7.70
C TYR A 126 3.18 -1.84 -8.48
N ALA A 127 4.18 -2.05 -9.36
CA ALA A 127 4.73 -1.00 -10.21
C ALA A 127 3.66 -0.39 -11.13
N ARG A 128 2.77 -1.23 -11.65
CA ARG A 128 1.63 -0.76 -12.46
C ARG A 128 0.61 0.04 -11.65
N VAL A 129 0.33 -0.35 -10.39
CA VAL A 129 -0.50 0.48 -9.51
C VAL A 129 0.18 1.81 -9.20
N ALA A 130 1.49 1.83 -8.93
CA ALA A 130 2.25 3.05 -8.71
C ALA A 130 2.16 4.01 -9.91
N ALA A 131 2.26 3.49 -11.13
CA ALA A 131 2.05 4.28 -12.34
C ALA A 131 0.64 4.89 -12.43
N LEU A 132 -0.41 4.17 -11.99
CA LEU A 132 -1.77 4.73 -11.93
C LEU A 132 -1.87 5.89 -10.93
N VAL A 133 -1.21 5.77 -9.77
CA VAL A 133 -1.19 6.83 -8.76
C VAL A 133 -0.39 8.05 -9.25
N ARG A 134 0.76 7.82 -9.92
CA ARG A 134 1.57 8.86 -10.53
C ARG A 134 0.72 9.70 -11.51
N ASP A 135 -0.05 9.02 -12.35
CA ASP A 135 -0.90 9.61 -13.39
C ASP A 135 -2.28 10.08 -12.88
N ALA A 136 -2.53 10.01 -11.57
CA ALA A 136 -3.81 10.36 -10.97
C ALA A 136 -4.14 11.85 -11.20
N GLY A 137 -5.33 12.11 -11.74
CA GLY A 137 -5.82 13.46 -12.04
C GLY A 137 -5.51 13.99 -13.44
N THR A 138 -4.47 13.47 -14.11
CA THR A 138 -3.95 13.98 -15.39
C THR A 138 -4.33 13.14 -16.59
N ASP A 139 -4.19 11.81 -16.51
CA ASP A 139 -4.46 10.89 -17.62
C ASP A 139 -5.91 10.38 -17.60
N ARG A 140 -6.60 10.47 -18.75
CA ARG A 140 -7.98 9.98 -18.91
C ARG A 140 -8.05 8.45 -18.98
N ASP A 141 -6.94 7.78 -19.29
CA ASP A 141 -6.88 6.33 -19.47
C ASP A 141 -6.66 5.55 -18.16
N VAL A 142 -6.44 6.23 -17.03
CA VAL A 142 -6.22 5.61 -15.71
C VAL A 142 -7.31 4.56 -15.38
N THR A 143 -8.58 4.88 -15.63
CA THR A 143 -9.71 3.97 -15.37
C THR A 143 -9.67 2.71 -16.25
N HIS A 144 -9.28 2.85 -17.52
CA HIS A 144 -9.17 1.72 -18.43
C HIS A 144 -7.98 0.83 -18.05
N ARG A 145 -6.80 1.43 -17.82
CA ARG A 145 -5.60 0.73 -17.35
C ARG A 145 -5.84 -0.01 -16.03
N ALA A 146 -6.60 0.58 -15.11
CA ALA A 146 -6.99 -0.09 -13.87
C ALA A 146 -7.93 -1.29 -14.11
N THR A 147 -8.82 -1.20 -15.11
CA THR A 147 -9.71 -2.31 -15.47
C THR A 147 -8.96 -3.50 -16.07
N VAL A 148 -7.99 -3.21 -16.93
CA VAL A 148 -7.06 -4.22 -17.44
C VAL A 148 -6.28 -4.85 -16.28
N LEU A 149 -5.71 -4.03 -15.39
CA LEU A 149 -4.92 -4.49 -14.25
C LEU A 149 -5.74 -5.36 -13.27
N ARG A 150 -7.01 -5.04 -13.05
CA ARG A 150 -7.94 -5.84 -12.24
C ARG A 150 -8.13 -7.25 -12.81
N THR A 151 -8.36 -7.33 -14.12
CA THR A 151 -8.55 -8.59 -14.84
C THR A 151 -7.29 -9.44 -14.77
N GLU A 152 -6.13 -8.81 -14.97
CA GLU A 152 -4.84 -9.49 -14.87
C GLU A 152 -4.53 -9.99 -13.46
N ALA A 153 -4.77 -9.19 -12.42
CA ALA A 153 -4.56 -9.59 -11.04
C ALA A 153 -5.44 -10.78 -10.65
N THR A 154 -6.70 -10.79 -11.10
CA THR A 154 -7.63 -11.90 -10.87
C THR A 154 -7.16 -13.17 -11.59
N THR A 155 -6.81 -13.05 -12.87
CA THR A 155 -6.31 -14.17 -13.68
C THR A 155 -4.98 -14.72 -13.16
N ALA A 156 -4.14 -13.86 -12.57
CA ALA A 156 -2.89 -14.22 -11.93
C ALA A 156 -3.06 -14.96 -10.58
N GLY A 157 -4.28 -15.05 -10.04
CA GLY A 157 -4.51 -15.56 -8.69
C GLY A 157 -3.99 -14.63 -7.60
N LEU A 158 -3.93 -13.32 -7.87
CA LEU A 158 -3.46 -12.28 -6.94
C LEU A 158 -4.58 -11.28 -6.55
N PRO A 159 -5.79 -11.74 -6.17
CA PRO A 159 -6.91 -10.84 -5.86
C PRO A 159 -6.65 -9.96 -4.63
N TRP A 160 -5.66 -10.32 -3.80
CA TRP A 160 -5.25 -9.52 -2.64
C TRP A 160 -4.67 -8.15 -3.02
N ILE A 161 -4.33 -7.90 -4.30
CA ILE A 161 -3.90 -6.59 -4.81
C ILE A 161 -5.08 -5.64 -5.03
N LEU A 162 -6.29 -6.18 -5.22
CA LEU A 162 -7.46 -5.38 -5.62
C LEU A 162 -7.78 -4.24 -4.65
N PRO A 163 -7.72 -4.39 -3.31
CA PRO A 163 -7.96 -3.27 -2.41
C PRO A 163 -7.00 -2.09 -2.61
N LEU A 164 -5.72 -2.37 -2.91
CA LEU A 164 -4.75 -1.33 -3.22
C LEU A 164 -5.03 -0.67 -4.57
N LEU A 165 -5.39 -1.46 -5.59
CA LEU A 165 -5.77 -0.95 -6.91
C LEU A 165 -6.99 -0.01 -6.82
N GLU A 166 -8.05 -0.42 -6.11
CA GLU A 166 -9.22 0.44 -5.93
C GLU A 166 -8.90 1.68 -5.08
N THR A 167 -7.94 1.60 -4.15
CA THR A 167 -7.46 2.79 -3.42
C THR A 167 -6.75 3.78 -4.35
N ALA A 168 -5.97 3.31 -5.32
CA ALA A 168 -5.36 4.16 -6.34
C ALA A 168 -6.41 4.84 -7.24
N LEU A 169 -7.46 4.11 -7.63
CA LEU A 169 -8.60 4.69 -8.36
C LEU A 169 -9.37 5.71 -7.52
N ALA A 170 -9.61 5.42 -6.24
CA ALA A 170 -10.28 6.36 -5.34
C ALA A 170 -9.50 7.68 -5.25
N PHE A 171 -8.17 7.61 -5.16
CA PHE A 171 -7.31 8.79 -5.21
C PHE A 171 -7.46 9.56 -6.54
N HIS A 172 -7.40 8.87 -7.68
CA HIS A 172 -7.65 9.49 -8.99
C HIS A 172 -9.00 10.22 -9.06
N HIS A 173 -10.09 9.56 -8.69
CA HIS A 173 -11.44 10.15 -8.75
C HIS A 173 -11.61 11.30 -7.76
N ALA A 174 -11.02 11.19 -6.56
CA ALA A 174 -11.03 12.27 -5.58
C ALA A 174 -10.27 13.51 -6.10
N VAL A 175 -9.09 13.33 -6.70
CA VAL A 175 -8.33 14.42 -7.34
C VAL A 175 -9.13 15.06 -8.47
N ARG A 176 -9.81 14.27 -9.30
CA ARG A 176 -10.66 14.75 -10.40
C ARG A 176 -11.96 15.44 -9.94
N GLY A 177 -12.35 15.32 -8.67
CA GLY A 177 -13.68 15.72 -8.20
C GLY A 177 -14.82 14.89 -8.79
N ALA A 178 -14.54 13.68 -9.26
CA ALA A 178 -15.49 12.77 -9.89
C ALA A 178 -16.25 11.95 -8.83
N HIS A 179 -17.26 12.57 -8.21
CA HIS A 179 -17.96 12.00 -7.04
C HIS A 179 -18.69 10.69 -7.33
N ASP A 180 -19.34 10.57 -8.49
CA ASP A 180 -20.05 9.35 -8.87
C ASP A 180 -19.09 8.17 -9.07
N ASP A 181 -17.97 8.41 -9.77
CA ASP A 181 -16.92 7.41 -9.98
C ASP A 181 -16.24 7.00 -8.67
N LEU A 182 -16.02 7.95 -7.76
CA LEU A 182 -15.50 7.67 -6.43
C LEU A 182 -16.47 6.80 -5.64
N THR A 183 -17.78 7.09 -5.71
CA THR A 183 -18.81 6.30 -5.05
C THR A 183 -18.87 4.87 -5.58
N ALA A 184 -18.79 4.69 -6.91
CA ALA A 184 -18.71 3.39 -7.54
C ALA A 184 -17.43 2.62 -7.13
N THR A 185 -16.30 3.33 -7.02
CA THR A 185 -15.02 2.76 -6.56
C THR A 185 -15.08 2.30 -5.11
N LEU A 186 -15.73 3.06 -4.24
CA LEU A 186 -16.00 2.65 -2.86
C LEU A 186 -16.87 1.39 -2.79
N GLY A 187 -17.84 1.23 -3.69
CA GLY A 187 -18.62 0.00 -3.83
C GLY A 187 -17.74 -1.22 -4.11
N ARG A 188 -16.91 -1.13 -5.16
CA ARG A 188 -15.97 -2.22 -5.53
C ARG A 188 -14.94 -2.51 -4.43
N LEU A 189 -14.46 -1.47 -3.75
CA LEU A 189 -13.51 -1.64 -2.64
C LEU A 189 -14.17 -2.39 -1.47
N ARG A 190 -15.42 -2.09 -1.12
CA ARG A 190 -16.18 -2.83 -0.09
C ARG A 190 -16.37 -4.29 -0.48
N GLU A 191 -16.67 -4.58 -1.75
CA GLU A 191 -16.77 -5.95 -2.27
C GLU A 191 -15.43 -6.69 -2.14
N ALA A 192 -14.32 -6.04 -2.55
CA ALA A 192 -12.98 -6.61 -2.48
C ALA A 192 -12.50 -6.88 -1.04
N THR A 193 -13.04 -6.16 -0.06
CA THR A 193 -12.70 -6.30 1.37
C THR A 193 -13.84 -6.90 2.19
N ALA A 194 -14.82 -7.55 1.57
CA ALA A 194 -16.02 -8.05 2.26
C ALA A 194 -15.72 -9.13 3.32
N ASN A 195 -14.58 -9.82 3.19
CA ASN A 195 -14.10 -10.79 4.17
C ASN A 195 -13.44 -10.14 5.41
N GLY A 196 -13.36 -8.81 5.46
CA GLY A 196 -12.73 -8.02 6.52
C GLY A 196 -11.23 -7.74 6.30
N ASP A 197 -10.57 -8.45 5.40
CA ASP A 197 -9.16 -8.19 5.09
C ASP A 197 -9.04 -6.85 4.35
N PHE A 198 -8.12 -6.02 4.82
CA PHE A 198 -7.86 -4.69 4.29
C PHE A 198 -9.05 -3.72 4.28
N ALA A 199 -10.10 -3.98 5.07
CA ALA A 199 -11.31 -3.14 5.14
C ALA A 199 -11.01 -1.67 5.51
N TYR A 200 -9.86 -1.42 6.14
CA TYR A 200 -9.38 -0.06 6.43
C TYR A 200 -9.18 0.80 5.16
N TYR A 201 -8.98 0.22 3.97
CA TYR A 201 -8.89 0.98 2.72
C TYR A 201 -10.21 1.68 2.36
N VAL A 202 -11.37 1.17 2.79
CA VAL A 202 -12.66 1.86 2.58
C VAL A 202 -12.68 3.19 3.35
N ASN A 203 -12.17 3.21 4.59
CA ASN A 203 -12.06 4.43 5.40
C ASN A 203 -11.11 5.45 4.77
N ILE A 204 -9.99 4.97 4.21
CA ILE A 204 -9.00 5.78 3.49
C ILE A 204 -9.62 6.40 2.23
N ALA A 205 -10.30 5.61 1.40
CA ALA A 205 -10.95 6.10 0.19
C ALA A 205 -12.09 7.11 0.51
N ALA A 206 -12.84 6.88 1.58
CA ALA A 206 -13.82 7.85 2.06
C ALA A 206 -13.16 9.16 2.52
N ALA A 207 -12.02 9.08 3.21
CA ALA A 207 -11.27 10.26 3.63
C ALA A 207 -10.72 11.09 2.45
N MET A 208 -10.20 10.44 1.41
CA MET A 208 -9.75 11.11 0.19
C MET A 208 -10.86 11.99 -0.43
N GLY A 209 -12.09 11.46 -0.47
CA GLY A 209 -13.27 12.14 -1.00
C GLY A 209 -13.96 13.12 -0.05
N ASP A 210 -13.47 13.30 1.18
CA ASP A 210 -14.19 14.01 2.24
C ASP A 210 -15.62 13.49 2.50
N LEU A 211 -15.79 12.18 2.39
CA LEU A 211 -17.07 11.50 2.57
C LEU A 211 -17.27 11.09 4.04
N PRO A 212 -18.53 10.87 4.47
CA PRO A 212 -18.82 10.24 5.75
C PRO A 212 -18.11 8.90 5.90
N GLN A 213 -17.62 8.62 7.11
CA GLN A 213 -16.94 7.36 7.37
C GLN A 213 -17.92 6.19 7.29
N PRO A 214 -17.53 5.09 6.63
CA PRO A 214 -18.37 3.92 6.47
C PRO A 214 -18.61 3.25 7.83
N ALA A 215 -19.81 2.73 8.04
CA ALA A 215 -20.07 1.82 9.16
C ALA A 215 -19.25 0.53 8.98
N GLY A 216 -18.65 0.03 10.05
CA GLY A 216 -17.83 -1.18 10.00
C GLY A 216 -17.08 -1.44 11.32
N PRO A 217 -16.34 -2.55 11.40
CA PRO A 217 -15.46 -2.80 12.54
C PRO A 217 -14.42 -1.68 12.66
N ALA A 218 -14.21 -1.20 13.88
CA ALA A 218 -13.27 -0.13 14.14
C ALA A 218 -11.84 -0.56 13.78
N VAL A 219 -11.18 0.24 12.94
CA VAL A 219 -9.75 0.11 12.67
C VAL A 219 -8.99 0.62 13.89
N GLN A 220 -7.99 -0.12 14.33
CA GLN A 220 -7.12 0.30 15.43
C GLN A 220 -5.96 1.08 14.83
N TRP A 221 -6.16 2.37 14.61
CA TRP A 221 -5.13 3.30 14.14
C TRP A 221 -4.06 3.56 15.22
N LEU A 222 -2.85 3.93 14.79
CA LEU A 222 -1.79 4.41 15.69
C LEU A 222 -2.02 5.85 16.16
N ASP A 223 -2.63 6.66 15.29
CA ASP A 223 -3.06 8.04 15.57
C ASP A 223 -4.59 8.09 15.69
N SER A 224 -5.15 9.27 15.97
CA SER A 224 -6.60 9.44 15.88
C SER A 224 -7.09 9.25 14.43
N GLU A 225 -8.30 8.70 14.28
CA GLU A 225 -8.93 8.55 12.96
C GLU A 225 -9.04 9.90 12.23
N ALA A 226 -9.34 10.98 12.97
CA ALA A 226 -9.39 12.33 12.41
C ALA A 226 -8.05 12.77 11.80
N ALA A 227 -6.93 12.44 12.44
CA ALA A 227 -5.60 12.75 11.93
C ALA A 227 -5.30 11.98 10.63
N VAL A 228 -5.60 10.67 10.60
CA VAL A 228 -5.46 9.83 9.41
C VAL A 228 -6.31 10.37 8.26
N ARG A 229 -7.57 10.72 8.53
CA ARG A 229 -8.47 11.32 7.53
C ARG A 229 -7.90 12.62 6.97
N THR A 230 -7.39 13.47 7.85
CA THR A 230 -6.81 14.77 7.47
C THR A 230 -5.61 14.60 6.56
N ARG A 231 -4.71 13.66 6.87
CA ARG A 231 -3.54 13.38 6.00
C ARG A 231 -3.95 12.91 4.61
N TRP A 232 -4.87 11.94 4.52
CA TRP A 232 -5.34 11.46 3.22
C TRP A 232 -6.06 12.53 2.40
N ARG A 233 -6.87 13.38 3.05
CA ARG A 233 -7.50 14.52 2.38
C ARG A 233 -6.48 15.55 1.91
N ALA A 234 -5.46 15.83 2.72
CA ALA A 234 -4.39 16.76 2.36
C ALA A 234 -3.62 16.31 1.10
N LEU A 235 -3.38 15.00 0.93
CA LEU A 235 -2.75 14.47 -0.28
C LEU A 235 -3.58 14.76 -1.55
N VAL A 236 -4.89 14.57 -1.48
CA VAL A 236 -5.80 14.88 -2.61
C VAL A 236 -5.79 16.38 -2.92
N THR A 237 -5.94 17.22 -1.90
CA THR A 237 -5.95 18.68 -2.06
C THR A 237 -4.64 19.19 -2.63
N ALA A 238 -3.49 18.71 -2.13
CA ALA A 238 -2.18 19.08 -2.63
C ALA A 238 -2.02 18.69 -4.11
N ARG A 239 -2.50 17.49 -4.50
CA ARG A 239 -2.49 17.10 -5.91
C ARG A 239 -3.37 18.00 -6.77
N GLN A 240 -4.58 18.33 -6.33
CA GLN A 240 -5.46 19.26 -7.04
C GLN A 240 -4.80 20.63 -7.25
N GLN A 241 -4.18 21.18 -6.21
CA GLN A 241 -3.44 22.44 -6.27
C GLN A 241 -2.30 22.37 -7.29
N HIS A 242 -1.52 21.29 -7.28
CA HIS A 242 -0.44 21.09 -8.24
C HIS A 242 -0.93 21.02 -9.71
N LEU A 243 -2.10 20.42 -9.95
CA LEU A 243 -2.67 20.32 -11.32
C LEU A 243 -3.36 21.59 -11.80
N HIS A 244 -3.64 22.53 -10.91
CA HIS A 244 -4.24 23.83 -11.23
C HIS A 244 -3.22 24.98 -11.28
N ALA A 245 -1.99 24.73 -10.84
CA ALA A 245 -0.86 25.65 -10.93
C ALA A 245 -0.25 25.66 -12.34
#